data_AF-K1ZX22-F1
#
_entry.id   AF-K1ZX22-F1
#
_cell.length_a   1.000
_cell.length_b   1.000
_cell.length_c   1.000
_cell.angle_alpha   90.00
_cell.angle_beta   90.00
_cell.angle_gamma   90.00
#
_symmetry.space_group_name_H-M   'P 1'
#
loop_
_entity.id
_entity.type
_entity.pdbx_description
1 polymer ?
#
loop_
_entity_poly.entity_id
_entity_poly.type
_entity_poly.pdbx_seq_one_letter_code
_entity_poly.pdbx_strand_id
1 'polypeptide(L)'
;MKRFVLACVGVLLSCSVFAVTLDQGYIKAFGGGKVVVSGKALPALETYDASQFTFKDGKFFIAGGPDGFFNARALLPAGKTIGQLIDEAKKKFSANMEYFQSDVTCFRVWCSNGEDGNDQVGNAKWPTTLNEEPQWATQICDIQTDVDEERLTWVGQAATWESMQNDVAGYLAKARTGTKFFIQYSVGFTSLTPGGQMESKWDSVLEKFVQTPSQGLLSYNLMPVAVGTVEVAEGYTPTWTWKMITKPAKEDGKAEGLISIMKSGKEFCQAKVAVENKYLNKVTGVTAWTISFTHASDEGKRGGFDTDAKTVEKAIENVLEEYAERELAAE
;
A
#
# COMPACT_ATOMS: atom_id res chain seq x y z
N MET A 1 -0.53 45.21 -63.73
CA MET A 1 0.48 44.14 -63.57
C MET A 1 1.64 44.73 -62.78
N LYS A 2 2.07 44.33 -61.58
CA LYS A 2 1.98 43.09 -60.80
C LYS A 2 2.05 43.45 -59.29
N ARG A 3 1.04 42.98 -58.56
CA ARG A 3 1.04 42.31 -57.24
C ARG A 3 1.83 42.94 -56.07
N PHE A 4 1.03 43.55 -55.19
CA PHE A 4 1.12 43.60 -53.73
C PHE A 4 2.03 42.53 -53.10
N VAL A 5 3.08 42.99 -52.42
CA VAL A 5 3.77 42.23 -51.36
C VAL A 5 2.92 42.42 -50.10
N LEU A 6 1.92 41.55 -49.95
CA LEU A 6 1.16 41.43 -48.72
C LEU A 6 2.06 40.69 -47.73
N ALA A 7 2.49 41.40 -46.69
CA ALA A 7 3.18 40.85 -45.54
C ALA A 7 2.33 39.73 -44.93
N CYS A 8 2.63 38.48 -45.30
CA CYS A 8 2.24 37.31 -44.55
C CYS A 8 3.11 37.28 -43.30
N VAL A 9 2.77 38.13 -42.32
CA VAL A 9 2.94 37.76 -40.91
C VAL A 9 1.97 36.61 -40.70
N GLY A 10 2.40 35.44 -41.19
CA GLY A 10 1.81 34.17 -40.84
C GLY A 10 2.00 34.07 -39.33
N VAL A 11 0.91 34.36 -38.64
CA VAL A 11 0.71 34.04 -37.24
C VAL A 11 1.02 32.56 -37.11
N LEU A 12 2.27 32.25 -36.76
CA LEU A 12 2.67 31.02 -36.10
C LEU A 12 2.00 31.07 -34.72
N LEU A 13 0.69 30.89 -34.70
CA LEU A 13 0.00 30.21 -33.63
C LEU A 13 0.46 28.75 -33.73
N SER A 14 1.72 28.52 -33.36
CA SER A 14 2.06 27.25 -32.75
C SER A 14 1.13 27.16 -31.54
N CYS A 15 0.10 26.33 -31.65
CA CYS A 15 -0.51 25.72 -30.48
C CYS A 15 0.63 24.97 -29.80
N SER A 16 1.41 25.69 -29.00
CA SER A 16 2.16 25.12 -27.91
C SER A 16 1.07 24.48 -27.07
N VAL A 17 0.88 23.18 -27.24
CA VAL A 17 0.24 22.37 -26.23
C VAL A 17 1.08 22.65 -25.00
N PHE A 18 0.59 23.55 -24.14
CA PHE A 18 1.24 23.86 -22.89
C PHE A 18 1.18 22.55 -22.13
N ALA A 19 2.31 21.81 -22.11
CA ALA A 19 2.45 20.68 -21.22
C ALA A 19 2.06 21.21 -19.84
N VAL A 20 0.99 20.67 -19.27
CA VAL A 20 0.47 21.15 -18.00
C VAL A 20 1.60 21.07 -16.99
N THR A 21 2.06 22.23 -16.52
CA THR A 21 3.27 22.30 -15.70
C THR A 21 2.91 22.03 -14.25
N LEU A 22 3.63 21.09 -13.63
CA LEU A 22 3.58 20.87 -12.20
C LEU A 22 3.94 22.17 -11.44
N ASP A 23 3.09 22.54 -10.48
CA ASP A 23 3.37 23.67 -9.59
C ASP A 23 4.70 23.45 -8.86
N GLN A 24 5.60 24.43 -8.98
CA GLN A 24 6.94 24.36 -8.39
C GLN A 24 6.92 24.33 -6.85
N GLY A 25 5.82 24.71 -6.22
CA GLY A 25 5.58 24.56 -4.79
C GLY A 25 5.74 23.11 -4.33
N TYR A 26 5.29 22.13 -5.12
CA TYR A 26 5.46 20.71 -4.81
C TYR A 26 6.94 20.32 -4.76
N ILE A 27 7.71 20.70 -5.78
CA ILE A 27 9.14 20.36 -5.86
C ILE A 27 9.93 21.05 -4.74
N LYS A 28 9.58 22.29 -4.40
CA LYS A 28 10.19 23.01 -3.27
C LYS A 28 9.86 22.37 -1.92
N ALA A 29 8.64 21.85 -1.75
CA ALA A 29 8.19 21.27 -0.49
C ALA A 29 8.68 19.82 -0.29
N PHE A 30 8.67 18.99 -1.33
CA PHE A 30 8.85 17.54 -1.23
C PHE A 30 9.99 16.99 -2.09
N GLY A 31 10.44 17.72 -3.11
CA GLY A 31 11.33 17.22 -4.15
C GLY A 31 10.62 16.41 -5.25
N GLY A 32 11.38 15.96 -6.24
CA GLY A 32 10.91 15.04 -7.29
C GLY A 32 11.08 13.57 -6.88
N GLY A 33 10.40 12.67 -7.59
CA GLY A 33 10.43 11.22 -7.29
C GLY A 33 9.67 10.86 -6.00
N LYS A 34 8.60 11.59 -5.69
CA LYS A 34 7.80 11.42 -4.48
C LYS A 34 6.34 11.18 -4.82
N VAL A 35 5.69 10.28 -4.09
CA VAL A 35 4.22 10.21 -4.07
C VAL A 35 3.75 11.06 -2.90
N VAL A 36 3.07 12.16 -3.19
CA VAL A 36 2.44 13.01 -2.18
C VAL A 36 1.04 12.51 -1.88
N VAL A 37 0.63 12.60 -0.62
CA VAL A 37 -0.66 12.05 -0.17
C VAL A 37 -1.42 13.08 0.65
N SER A 38 -2.72 13.21 0.38
CA SER A 38 -3.62 14.07 1.14
C SER A 38 -4.88 13.31 1.55
N GLY A 39 -5.24 13.40 2.83
CA GLY A 39 -6.53 12.98 3.37
C GLY A 39 -7.59 14.08 3.35
N LYS A 40 -7.47 15.07 2.44
CA LYS A 40 -8.42 16.20 2.34
C LYS A 40 -9.02 16.34 0.95
N ALA A 41 -8.18 16.38 -0.07
CA ALA A 41 -8.60 16.51 -1.47
C ALA A 41 -7.55 15.88 -2.39
N LEU A 42 -7.88 15.71 -3.66
CA LEU A 42 -6.92 15.31 -4.67
C LEU A 42 -5.83 16.39 -4.80
N PRO A 43 -4.54 16.07 -4.59
CA PRO A 43 -3.46 17.01 -4.88
C PRO A 43 -3.58 17.48 -6.34
N ALA A 44 -3.77 18.77 -6.58
CA ALA A 44 -3.89 19.31 -7.93
C ALA A 44 -2.52 19.34 -8.64
N LEU A 45 -2.48 19.21 -9.96
CA LEU A 45 -1.23 19.27 -10.73
C LEU A 45 -0.68 20.70 -10.81
N GLU A 46 -1.54 21.65 -11.09
CA GLU A 46 -1.19 23.05 -11.39
C GLU A 46 -1.22 23.98 -10.18
N THR A 47 -1.66 23.49 -9.02
CA THR A 47 -1.78 24.32 -7.81
C THR A 47 -1.31 23.55 -6.60
N TYR A 48 -0.27 24.07 -5.96
CA TYR A 48 0.19 23.57 -4.67
C TYR A 48 -0.55 24.28 -3.53
N ASP A 49 -1.28 23.50 -2.73
CA ASP A 49 -1.90 23.97 -1.49
C ASP A 49 -1.28 23.23 -0.30
N ALA A 50 -0.43 23.95 0.45
CA ALA A 50 0.24 23.40 1.63
C ALA A 50 -0.75 22.90 2.70
N SER A 51 -1.96 23.46 2.77
CA SER A 51 -2.96 23.07 3.75
C SER A 51 -3.50 21.66 3.54
N GLN A 52 -3.32 21.08 2.34
CA GLN A 52 -3.70 19.70 2.01
C GLN A 52 -2.80 18.66 2.67
N PHE A 53 -1.61 19.05 3.16
CA PHE A 53 -0.59 18.12 3.60
C PHE A 53 -0.23 18.33 5.07
N THR A 54 -0.07 17.21 5.78
CA THR A 54 0.66 17.17 7.04
C THR A 54 1.89 16.30 6.79
N PHE A 55 3.05 16.93 6.61
CA PHE A 55 4.28 16.25 6.22
C PHE A 55 5.39 16.51 7.24
N LYS A 56 5.94 15.44 7.81
CA LYS A 56 7.02 15.50 8.80
C LYS A 56 7.87 14.23 8.73
N ASP A 57 9.18 14.35 8.94
CA ASP A 57 10.11 13.22 9.00
C ASP A 57 10.03 12.29 7.77
N GLY A 58 9.77 12.88 6.59
CA GLY A 58 9.66 12.14 5.32
C GLY A 58 8.33 11.43 5.08
N LYS A 59 7.31 11.64 5.93
CA LYS A 59 6.01 10.96 5.86
C LYS A 59 4.85 11.93 5.79
N PHE A 60 3.79 11.51 5.11
CA PHE A 60 2.49 12.18 5.13
C PHE A 60 1.64 11.61 6.26
N PHE A 61 0.83 12.45 6.88
CA PHE A 61 -0.06 12.04 7.96
C PHE A 61 -1.52 12.20 7.55
N ILE A 62 -2.33 11.18 7.80
CA ILE A 62 -3.77 11.16 7.53
C ILE A 62 -4.54 10.68 8.76
N ALA A 63 -5.85 10.93 8.77
CA ALA A 63 -6.77 10.25 9.67
C ALA A 63 -7.08 8.85 9.14
N GLY A 64 -7.16 7.87 10.04
CA GLY A 64 -7.70 6.55 9.76
C GLY A 64 -9.15 6.43 10.25
N GLY A 65 -9.63 5.19 10.36
CA GLY A 65 -11.00 4.90 10.80
C GLY A 65 -11.99 4.77 9.63
N PRO A 66 -13.27 4.45 9.92
CA PRO A 66 -14.25 4.07 8.89
C PRO A 66 -14.49 5.12 7.79
N ASP A 67 -14.33 6.41 8.13
CA ASP A 67 -14.47 7.53 7.19
C ASP A 67 -13.11 8.02 6.65
N GLY A 68 -12.03 7.31 6.98
CA GLY A 68 -10.69 7.63 6.51
C GLY A 68 -10.60 7.48 4.98
N PHE A 69 -9.87 8.38 4.34
CA PHE A 69 -9.55 8.29 2.93
C PHE A 69 -8.21 8.95 2.64
N PHE A 70 -7.64 8.66 1.48
CA PHE A 70 -6.56 9.47 0.94
C PHE A 70 -6.55 9.47 -0.59
N ASN A 71 -6.00 10.55 -1.14
CA ASN A 71 -5.65 10.69 -2.55
C ASN A 71 -4.14 10.81 -2.69
N ALA A 72 -3.60 10.35 -3.82
CA ALA A 72 -2.18 10.37 -4.08
C ALA A 72 -1.85 11.07 -5.41
N ARG A 73 -0.67 11.69 -5.48
CA ARG A 73 -0.07 12.16 -6.75
C ARG A 73 1.40 11.80 -6.80
N ALA A 74 1.81 11.13 -7.87
CA ALA A 74 3.20 10.93 -8.20
C ALA A 74 3.79 12.22 -8.79
N LEU A 75 4.81 12.74 -8.11
CA LEU A 75 5.72 13.77 -8.61
C LEU A 75 6.89 13.05 -9.26
N LEU A 76 7.01 13.14 -10.58
CA LEU A 76 8.09 12.46 -11.29
C LEU A 76 9.46 13.08 -10.95
N PRO A 77 10.57 12.36 -11.21
CA PRO A 77 11.90 12.96 -11.16
C PRO A 77 11.95 14.27 -11.95
N ALA A 78 12.65 15.27 -11.42
CA ALA A 78 12.63 16.62 -11.96
C ALA A 78 12.98 16.66 -13.46
N GLY A 79 12.13 17.31 -14.25
CA GLY A 79 12.31 17.46 -15.69
C GLY A 79 12.02 16.21 -16.53
N LYS A 80 11.40 15.18 -15.94
CA LYS A 80 11.01 13.95 -16.65
C LYS A 80 9.51 13.89 -16.90
N THR A 81 9.13 13.42 -18.07
CA THR A 81 7.75 12.99 -18.38
C THR A 81 7.58 11.49 -18.20
N ILE A 82 6.33 11.01 -18.18
CA ILE A 82 6.02 9.58 -18.19
C ILE A 82 6.70 8.90 -19.39
N GLY A 83 6.57 9.45 -20.61
CA GLY A 83 7.14 8.85 -21.82
C GLY A 83 8.66 8.69 -21.76
N GLN A 84 9.37 9.70 -21.24
CA GLN A 84 10.83 9.61 -21.09
C GLN A 84 11.24 8.51 -20.10
N LEU A 85 10.49 8.34 -19.01
CA LEU A 85 10.77 7.29 -18.02
C LEU A 85 10.36 5.90 -18.53
N ILE A 86 9.33 5.79 -19.37
CA ILE A 86 8.97 4.55 -20.06
C ILE A 86 10.07 4.15 -21.05
N ASP A 87 10.64 5.10 -21.80
CA ASP A 87 11.78 4.81 -22.69
C ASP A 87 13.00 4.30 -21.90
N GLU A 88 13.23 4.83 -20.70
CA GLU A 88 14.24 4.32 -19.77
C GLU A 88 13.91 2.89 -19.30
N ALA A 89 12.65 2.62 -18.94
CA ALA A 89 12.19 1.28 -18.57
C ALA A 89 12.35 0.27 -19.74
N LYS A 90 11.97 0.64 -20.97
CA LYS A 90 12.15 -0.18 -22.18
C LYS A 90 13.61 -0.52 -22.45
N LYS A 91 14.53 0.42 -22.21
CA LYS A 91 15.98 0.16 -22.30
C LYS A 91 16.44 -0.81 -21.20
N LYS A 92 16.01 -0.58 -19.97
CA LYS A 92 16.35 -1.42 -18.80
C LYS A 92 15.85 -2.86 -19.00
N PHE A 93 14.62 -3.03 -19.51
CA PHE A 93 13.97 -4.31 -19.75
C PHE A 93 13.94 -4.70 -21.23
N SER A 94 15.00 -4.35 -21.97
CA SER A 94 15.10 -4.59 -23.41
C SER A 94 14.94 -6.05 -23.82
N ALA A 95 15.31 -6.99 -22.94
CA ALA A 95 15.14 -8.44 -23.16
C ALA A 95 13.66 -8.87 -23.23
N ASN A 96 12.72 -8.04 -22.79
CA ASN A 96 11.28 -8.33 -22.77
C ASN A 96 10.53 -7.61 -23.90
N MET A 97 11.22 -6.80 -24.71
CA MET A 97 10.60 -5.96 -25.74
C MET A 97 10.11 -6.76 -26.96
N GLU A 98 10.62 -7.97 -27.19
CA GLU A 98 10.15 -8.84 -28.28
C GLU A 98 8.64 -9.12 -28.19
N TYR A 99 8.12 -9.24 -26.97
CA TYR A 99 6.71 -9.55 -26.70
C TYR A 99 5.92 -8.37 -26.16
N PHE A 100 6.39 -7.15 -26.39
CA PHE A 100 5.73 -5.91 -25.97
C PHE A 100 4.24 -5.88 -26.37
N GLN A 101 3.38 -5.43 -25.45
CA GLN A 101 1.95 -5.26 -25.68
C GLN A 101 1.53 -3.78 -25.58
N SER A 102 1.70 -3.17 -24.40
CA SER A 102 1.31 -1.77 -24.16
C SER A 102 2.22 -1.08 -23.14
N ASP A 103 2.26 0.25 -23.22
CA ASP A 103 2.86 1.11 -22.20
C ASP A 103 1.90 1.28 -21.02
N VAL A 104 2.42 1.20 -19.79
CA VAL A 104 1.61 1.23 -18.58
C VAL A 104 2.25 2.03 -17.45
N THR A 105 1.41 2.58 -16.59
CA THR A 105 1.79 3.09 -15.27
C THR A 105 1.06 2.34 -14.18
N CYS A 106 1.60 2.36 -12.97
CA CYS A 106 1.11 1.53 -11.88
C CYS A 106 1.32 2.21 -10.53
N PHE A 107 0.25 2.38 -9.76
CA PHE A 107 0.32 2.64 -8.32
C PHE A 107 0.20 1.33 -7.56
N ARG A 108 1.13 1.07 -6.66
CA ARG A 108 1.06 -0.04 -5.71
C ARG A 108 1.05 0.48 -4.29
N VAL A 109 0.22 -0.14 -3.45
CA VAL A 109 0.10 0.21 -2.04
C VAL A 109 0.34 -1.03 -1.19
N TRP A 110 1.09 -0.85 -0.10
CA TRP A 110 1.24 -1.82 0.98
C TRP A 110 0.84 -1.15 2.29
N CYS A 111 0.21 -1.88 3.19
CA CYS A 111 -0.15 -1.39 4.52
C CYS A 111 0.64 -2.17 5.57
N SER A 112 1.30 -1.49 6.51
CA SER A 112 2.07 -2.11 7.60
C SER A 112 1.26 -3.06 8.45
N ASN A 113 -0.07 -3.01 8.33
CA ASN A 113 -1.00 -3.82 9.08
C ASN A 113 -1.87 -4.65 8.13
N GLY A 114 -2.36 -5.79 8.63
CA GLY A 114 -3.44 -6.54 8.01
C GLY A 114 -4.76 -5.77 8.02
N GLU A 115 -5.76 -6.29 7.32
CA GLU A 115 -7.10 -5.70 7.28
C GLU A 115 -7.80 -5.75 8.66
N ASP A 116 -7.38 -6.71 9.49
CA ASP A 116 -7.70 -6.82 10.91
C ASP A 116 -7.02 -5.75 11.80
N GLY A 117 -6.18 -4.89 11.22
CA GLY A 117 -5.47 -3.83 11.91
C GLY A 117 -4.18 -4.27 12.60
N ASN A 118 -3.66 -5.48 12.30
CA ASN A 118 -2.54 -6.08 13.01
C ASN A 118 -1.20 -5.89 12.32
N ASP A 119 -0.13 -5.57 13.06
CA ASP A 119 1.21 -5.30 12.50
C ASP A 119 1.77 -6.51 11.73
N GLN A 120 2.09 -6.31 10.46
CA GLN A 120 2.72 -7.27 9.56
C GLN A 120 4.21 -7.01 9.36
N VAL A 121 4.69 -5.78 9.61
CA VAL A 121 6.09 -5.40 9.38
C VAL A 121 7.01 -6.20 10.27
N GLY A 122 6.66 -6.24 11.55
CA GLY A 122 7.44 -6.89 12.56
C GLY A 122 8.90 -6.43 12.63
N ASN A 123 9.85 -7.30 12.32
CA ASN A 123 11.30 -7.02 12.29
C ASN A 123 11.81 -6.69 10.89
N ALA A 124 10.94 -6.71 9.87
CA ALA A 124 11.34 -6.43 8.51
C ALA A 124 11.78 -4.97 8.35
N LYS A 125 12.71 -4.76 7.43
CA LYS A 125 13.21 -3.43 7.08
C LYS A 125 12.14 -2.67 6.28
N TRP A 126 11.90 -1.41 6.64
CA TRP A 126 11.13 -0.49 5.80
C TRP A 126 11.95 -0.12 4.54
N PRO A 127 11.33 -0.04 3.35
CA PRO A 127 12.05 0.41 2.15
C PRO A 127 12.74 1.75 2.36
N THR A 128 14.01 1.82 1.97
CA THR A 128 14.89 2.99 2.07
C THR A 128 15.31 3.54 0.71
N THR A 129 15.11 2.77 -0.36
CA THR A 129 15.40 3.18 -1.74
C THR A 129 14.19 2.96 -2.66
N LEU A 130 14.19 3.59 -3.83
CA LEU A 130 13.11 3.46 -4.83
C LEU A 130 12.91 2.02 -5.34
N ASN A 131 13.97 1.20 -5.35
CA ASN A 131 13.93 -0.15 -5.90
C ASN A 131 13.62 -1.23 -4.85
N GLU A 132 13.55 -0.87 -3.57
CA GLU A 132 13.19 -1.81 -2.50
C GLU A 132 11.66 -1.87 -2.38
N GLU A 133 11.08 -3.06 -2.52
CA GLU A 133 9.68 -3.31 -2.21
C GLU A 133 9.52 -3.89 -0.79
N PRO A 134 8.41 -3.61 -0.09
CA PRO A 134 8.09 -4.27 1.17
C PRO A 134 8.15 -5.80 1.06
N GLN A 135 8.94 -6.43 1.93
CA GLN A 135 9.08 -7.90 1.99
C GLN A 135 8.16 -8.54 3.05
N TRP A 136 7.45 -7.70 3.80
CA TRP A 136 6.66 -8.11 4.96
C TRP A 136 5.18 -8.28 4.67
N ALA A 137 4.69 -7.83 3.52
CA ALA A 137 3.33 -8.06 3.05
C ALA A 137 3.29 -8.10 1.53
N THR A 138 2.25 -8.73 1.01
CA THR A 138 1.82 -8.52 -0.37
C THR A 138 1.25 -7.12 -0.54
N GLN A 139 1.37 -6.56 -1.73
CA GLN A 139 0.67 -5.32 -2.07
C GLN A 139 -0.84 -5.51 -1.92
N ILE A 140 -1.50 -4.52 -1.33
CA ILE A 140 -2.94 -4.54 -1.07
C ILE A 140 -3.72 -3.93 -2.24
N CYS A 141 -3.11 -3.03 -3.01
CA CYS A 141 -3.73 -2.34 -4.14
C CYS A 141 -2.73 -2.27 -5.30
N ASP A 142 -3.24 -2.44 -6.52
CA ASP A 142 -2.51 -2.28 -7.78
C ASP A 142 -3.41 -1.57 -8.81
N ILE A 143 -3.17 -0.27 -9.03
CA ILE A 143 -3.91 0.52 -10.03
C ILE A 143 -3.04 0.68 -11.26
N GLN A 144 -3.43 -0.04 -12.30
CA GLN A 144 -2.75 -0.02 -13.58
C GLN A 144 -3.49 0.94 -14.52
N THR A 145 -2.73 1.66 -15.33
CA THR A 145 -3.29 2.59 -16.32
C THR A 145 -2.52 2.46 -17.62
N ASP A 146 -3.24 2.14 -18.70
CA ASP A 146 -2.67 2.19 -20.05
C ASP A 146 -2.28 3.64 -20.41
N VAL A 147 -1.16 3.76 -21.10
CA VAL A 147 -0.59 5.06 -21.46
C VAL A 147 -0.88 5.36 -22.93
N ASP A 148 -1.68 6.40 -23.15
CA ASP A 148 -1.91 7.00 -24.46
C ASP A 148 -0.92 8.15 -24.75
N GLU A 149 -0.99 8.70 -25.96
CA GLU A 149 -0.09 9.76 -26.43
C GLU A 149 -0.10 11.01 -25.52
N GLU A 150 -1.26 11.34 -24.96
CA GLU A 150 -1.38 12.46 -24.03
C GLU A 150 -0.62 12.20 -22.74
N ARG A 151 -0.83 11.03 -22.12
CA ARG A 151 -0.16 10.63 -20.86
C ARG A 151 1.35 10.58 -20.99
N LEU A 152 1.91 10.28 -22.17
CA LEU A 152 3.36 10.32 -22.39
C LEU A 152 3.99 11.68 -22.07
N THR A 153 3.22 12.77 -22.20
CA THR A 153 3.69 14.14 -21.91
C THR A 153 3.52 14.56 -20.45
N TRP A 154 2.78 13.78 -19.65
CA TRP A 154 2.49 14.15 -18.26
C TRP A 154 3.75 14.13 -17.40
N VAL A 155 3.81 15.08 -16.47
CA VAL A 155 4.90 15.25 -15.48
C VAL A 155 4.52 14.75 -14.08
N GLY A 156 3.37 14.10 -13.97
CA GLY A 156 2.84 13.49 -12.75
C GLY A 156 1.48 12.85 -13.01
N GLN A 157 1.13 11.84 -12.21
CA GLN A 157 -0.14 11.14 -12.30
C GLN A 157 -0.79 11.09 -10.92
N ALA A 158 -2.12 11.17 -10.86
CA ALA A 158 -2.85 11.05 -9.61
C ALA A 158 -3.56 9.69 -9.52
N ALA A 159 -3.75 9.22 -8.29
CA ALA A 159 -4.65 8.14 -7.94
C ALA A 159 -5.69 8.71 -6.97
N THR A 160 -6.96 8.58 -7.32
CA THR A 160 -8.06 9.09 -6.49
C THR A 160 -8.46 8.05 -5.46
N TRP A 161 -9.11 8.48 -4.38
CA TRP A 161 -9.65 7.56 -3.39
C TRP A 161 -10.58 6.52 -4.05
N GLU A 162 -11.45 6.94 -4.97
CA GLU A 162 -12.39 6.06 -5.65
C GLU A 162 -11.69 4.94 -6.44
N SER A 163 -10.48 5.21 -6.95
CA SER A 163 -9.67 4.20 -7.65
C SER A 163 -9.00 3.20 -6.70
N MET A 164 -8.76 3.57 -5.44
CA MET A 164 -8.07 2.75 -4.43
C MET A 164 -9.02 2.11 -3.42
N GLN A 165 -10.23 2.65 -3.24
CA GLN A 165 -11.07 2.40 -2.06
C GLN A 165 -11.41 0.92 -1.86
N ASN A 166 -11.63 0.17 -2.94
CA ASN A 166 -12.04 -1.24 -2.84
C ASN A 166 -10.97 -2.10 -2.18
N ASP A 167 -9.70 -1.72 -2.35
CA ASP A 167 -8.56 -2.46 -1.85
C ASP A 167 -8.05 -1.90 -0.51
N VAL A 168 -8.22 -0.58 -0.29
CA VAL A 168 -7.58 0.14 0.83
C VAL A 168 -8.53 0.44 1.98
N ALA A 169 -9.84 0.53 1.74
CA ALA A 169 -10.81 0.97 2.76
C ALA A 169 -10.83 0.09 4.01
N GLY A 170 -10.80 -1.25 3.85
CA GLY A 170 -10.77 -2.18 4.99
C GLY A 170 -9.57 -1.94 5.89
N TYR A 171 -8.38 -1.81 5.30
CA TYR A 171 -7.14 -1.51 6.01
C TYR A 171 -7.20 -0.18 6.75
N LEU A 172 -7.72 0.88 6.10
CA LEU A 172 -7.78 2.21 6.70
C LEU A 172 -8.84 2.29 7.81
N ALA A 173 -9.95 1.57 7.66
CA ALA A 173 -11.04 1.52 8.64
C ALA A 173 -10.60 0.97 10.00
N LYS A 174 -9.71 -0.03 9.99
CA LYS A 174 -9.15 -0.67 11.20
C LYS A 174 -7.73 -0.20 11.54
N ALA A 175 -7.16 0.73 10.76
CA ALA A 175 -5.83 1.26 11.00
C ALA A 175 -5.76 1.99 12.35
N ARG A 176 -4.87 1.52 13.23
CA ARG A 176 -4.55 2.17 14.50
C ARG A 176 -3.56 3.31 14.27
N THR A 177 -3.46 4.24 15.21
CA THR A 177 -2.42 5.27 15.19
C THR A 177 -1.03 4.63 15.02
N GLY A 178 -0.24 5.17 14.09
CA GLY A 178 1.08 4.66 13.72
C GLY A 178 1.08 3.62 12.60
N THR A 179 -0.08 3.16 12.12
CA THR A 179 -0.19 2.33 10.90
C THR A 179 0.37 3.11 9.71
N LYS A 180 1.17 2.46 8.87
CA LYS A 180 1.84 3.08 7.74
C LYS A 180 1.42 2.47 6.42
N PHE A 181 1.29 3.31 5.40
CA PHE A 181 1.14 2.86 4.03
C PHE A 181 2.39 3.22 3.24
N PHE A 182 2.94 2.26 2.50
CA PHE A 182 3.96 2.50 1.50
C PHE A 182 3.29 2.57 0.14
N ILE A 183 3.51 3.65 -0.61
CA ILE A 183 2.93 3.84 -1.93
C ILE A 183 4.07 3.99 -2.92
N GLN A 184 4.05 3.17 -3.96
CA GLN A 184 5.02 3.22 -5.07
C GLN A 184 4.29 3.56 -6.35
N TYR A 185 4.84 4.48 -7.12
CA TYR A 185 4.43 4.74 -8.49
C TYR A 185 5.52 4.30 -9.44
N SER A 186 5.14 3.47 -10.41
CA SER A 186 6.02 2.85 -11.38
C SER A 186 5.54 3.12 -12.80
N VAL A 187 6.48 3.12 -13.75
CA VAL A 187 6.20 3.20 -15.18
C VAL A 187 6.86 2.04 -15.90
N GLY A 188 6.32 1.64 -17.04
CA GLY A 188 6.93 0.58 -17.83
C GLY A 188 6.03 0.11 -18.96
N PHE A 189 6.04 -1.19 -19.20
CA PHE A 189 5.25 -1.81 -20.24
C PHE A 189 4.84 -3.23 -19.87
N THR A 190 3.80 -3.72 -20.53
CA THR A 190 3.38 -5.11 -20.46
C THR A 190 3.99 -5.93 -21.60
N SER A 191 4.31 -7.18 -21.32
CA SER A 191 4.79 -8.14 -22.32
C SER A 191 4.10 -9.49 -22.16
N LEU A 192 3.85 -10.20 -23.26
CA LEU A 192 3.20 -11.51 -23.24
C LEU A 192 4.04 -12.55 -23.98
N THR A 193 4.96 -13.19 -23.26
CA THR A 193 5.76 -14.29 -23.80
C THR A 193 4.88 -15.54 -23.93
N PRO A 194 4.87 -16.23 -25.08
CA PRO A 194 4.12 -17.48 -25.24
C PRO A 194 4.53 -18.56 -24.23
N GLY A 195 3.54 -19.30 -23.72
CA GLY A 195 3.77 -20.39 -22.78
C GLY A 195 4.76 -21.45 -23.31
N GLY A 196 5.68 -21.88 -22.46
CA GLY A 196 6.71 -22.87 -22.80
C GLY A 196 7.97 -22.30 -23.47
N GLN A 197 7.98 -21.01 -23.85
CA GLN A 197 9.20 -20.32 -24.26
C GLN A 197 9.97 -19.80 -23.04
N MET A 198 11.25 -19.49 -23.21
CA MET A 198 12.04 -18.85 -22.14
C MET A 198 11.72 -17.36 -22.09
N GLU A 199 11.32 -16.87 -20.91
CA GLU A 199 11.16 -15.45 -20.63
C GLU A 199 12.29 -14.96 -19.72
N SER A 200 12.75 -13.74 -20.00
CA SER A 200 13.68 -13.03 -19.13
C SER A 200 12.90 -12.38 -18.00
N LYS A 201 13.06 -12.83 -16.76
CA LYS A 201 12.51 -12.16 -15.58
C LYS A 201 13.58 -11.32 -14.90
N TRP A 202 13.26 -10.07 -14.58
CA TRP A 202 14.13 -9.25 -13.75
C TRP A 202 14.07 -9.77 -12.31
N ASP A 203 15.21 -10.21 -11.79
CA ASP A 203 15.36 -10.52 -10.37
C ASP A 203 15.82 -9.24 -9.66
N SER A 204 14.95 -8.67 -8.82
CA SER A 204 15.23 -7.43 -8.08
C SER A 204 16.24 -7.61 -6.95
N VAL A 205 16.46 -8.83 -6.46
CA VAL A 205 17.45 -9.15 -5.42
C VAL A 205 18.83 -9.32 -6.04
N LEU A 206 18.90 -10.00 -7.19
CA LEU A 206 20.15 -10.25 -7.92
C LEU A 206 20.51 -9.14 -8.92
N GLU A 207 19.62 -8.17 -9.11
CA GLU A 207 19.71 -7.08 -10.08
C GLU A 207 20.11 -7.55 -11.49
N LYS A 208 19.54 -8.66 -11.94
CA LYS A 208 19.84 -9.24 -13.26
C LYS A 208 18.66 -9.99 -13.84
N PHE A 209 18.69 -10.21 -15.15
CA PHE A 209 17.74 -11.11 -15.80
C PHE A 209 18.06 -12.57 -15.49
N VAL A 210 17.03 -13.31 -15.09
CA VAL A 210 17.03 -14.76 -14.97
C VAL A 210 16.10 -15.35 -16.02
N GLN A 211 16.54 -16.42 -16.68
CA GLN A 211 15.75 -17.11 -17.69
C GLN A 211 14.82 -18.13 -17.01
N THR A 212 13.52 -18.02 -17.27
CA THR A 212 12.53 -18.96 -16.73
C THR A 212 11.53 -19.39 -17.81
N PRO A 213 10.96 -20.61 -17.76
CA PRO A 213 9.89 -20.99 -18.67
C PRO A 213 8.64 -20.12 -18.43
N SER A 214 8.15 -19.48 -19.49
CA SER A 214 6.94 -18.65 -19.44
C SER A 214 5.70 -19.50 -19.25
N GLN A 215 4.77 -18.94 -18.47
CA GLN A 215 3.44 -19.50 -18.25
C GLN A 215 2.40 -18.96 -19.26
N GLY A 216 2.80 -18.11 -20.21
CA GLY A 216 1.84 -17.47 -21.14
C GLY A 216 0.99 -16.40 -20.47
N LEU A 217 1.49 -15.77 -19.40
CA LEU A 217 0.79 -14.76 -18.63
C LEU A 217 1.35 -13.37 -18.93
N LEU A 218 0.47 -12.37 -18.85
CA LEU A 218 0.87 -10.97 -19.01
C LEU A 218 1.86 -10.60 -17.92
N SER A 219 3.04 -10.14 -18.33
CA SER A 219 4.12 -9.71 -17.45
C SER A 219 4.23 -8.20 -17.42
N TYR A 220 4.48 -7.65 -16.24
CA TYR A 220 4.61 -6.21 -16.02
C TYR A 220 6.08 -5.85 -15.77
N ASN A 221 6.69 -5.15 -16.72
CA ASN A 221 8.09 -4.75 -16.66
C ASN A 221 8.17 -3.31 -16.14
N LEU A 222 8.07 -3.16 -14.82
CA LEU A 222 7.89 -1.86 -14.17
C LEU A 222 9.18 -1.34 -13.53
N MET A 223 9.42 -0.05 -13.70
CA MET A 223 10.48 0.71 -13.05
C MET A 223 9.85 1.68 -12.05
N PRO A 224 10.18 1.58 -10.74
CA PRO A 224 9.70 2.54 -9.75
C PRO A 224 10.36 3.91 -9.98
N VAL A 225 9.56 4.97 -9.96
CA VAL A 225 10.04 6.34 -10.21
C VAL A 225 9.65 7.33 -9.11
N ALA A 226 8.68 6.98 -8.26
CA ALA A 226 8.30 7.78 -7.12
C ALA A 226 7.77 6.91 -5.97
N VAL A 227 8.03 7.32 -4.73
CA VAL A 227 7.53 6.64 -3.52
C VAL A 227 7.02 7.63 -2.49
N GLY A 228 6.09 7.18 -1.66
CA GLY A 228 5.54 7.92 -0.53
C GLY A 228 5.36 6.99 0.67
N THR A 229 5.48 7.55 1.88
CA THR A 229 5.08 6.87 3.11
C THR A 229 4.02 7.71 3.78
N VAL A 230 2.92 7.08 4.15
CA VAL A 230 1.82 7.65 4.91
C VAL A 230 1.82 7.03 6.29
N GLU A 231 1.49 7.80 7.32
CA GLU A 231 1.28 7.30 8.68
C GLU A 231 -0.07 7.81 9.21
N VAL A 232 -0.83 6.93 9.83
CA VAL A 232 -2.11 7.27 10.46
C VAL A 232 -1.83 8.00 11.77
N ALA A 233 -2.18 9.29 11.82
CA ALA A 233 -1.99 10.12 13.02
C ALA A 233 -3.02 9.81 14.09
N GLU A 234 -4.29 9.76 13.70
CA GLU A 234 -5.43 9.43 14.55
C GLU A 234 -6.16 8.27 13.90
N GLY A 235 -6.10 7.10 14.54
CA GLY A 235 -6.65 5.86 14.01
C GLY A 235 -7.76 5.28 14.88
N TYR A 236 -8.20 4.10 14.48
CA TYR A 236 -9.18 3.31 15.20
C TYR A 236 -8.71 2.99 16.62
N THR A 237 -9.58 3.21 17.60
CA THR A 237 -9.37 2.83 19.00
C THR A 237 -10.31 1.67 19.36
N PRO A 238 -9.78 0.49 19.72
CA PRO A 238 -10.60 -0.66 20.10
C PRO A 238 -11.54 -0.33 21.26
N THR A 239 -12.80 -0.74 21.15
CA THR A 239 -13.81 -0.57 22.20
C THR A 239 -13.72 -1.65 23.27
N TRP A 240 -13.24 -2.83 22.86
CA TRP A 240 -12.97 -3.98 23.70
C TRP A 240 -11.48 -4.08 24.00
N THR A 241 -11.14 -4.26 25.27
CA THR A 241 -9.76 -4.43 25.75
C THR A 241 -9.71 -5.60 26.73
N TRP A 242 -8.52 -6.02 27.11
CA TRP A 242 -8.38 -7.19 27.97
C TRP A 242 -7.19 -7.05 28.93
N LYS A 243 -7.19 -7.89 29.97
CA LYS A 243 -6.07 -8.04 30.90
C LYS A 243 -5.79 -9.52 31.15
N MET A 244 -4.52 -9.90 31.07
CA MET A 244 -4.08 -11.24 31.45
C MET A 244 -4.20 -11.42 32.97
N ILE A 245 -4.92 -12.45 33.41
CA ILE A 245 -4.95 -12.89 34.81
C ILE A 245 -3.95 -14.04 34.99
N THR A 246 -3.99 -15.02 34.10
CA THR A 246 -3.07 -16.17 34.13
C THR A 246 -2.73 -16.57 32.70
N LYS A 247 -1.43 -16.67 32.39
CA LYS A 247 -0.96 -17.07 31.06
C LYS A 247 -1.17 -18.57 30.84
N PRO A 248 -1.54 -19.03 29.63
CA PRO A 248 -1.48 -20.44 29.29
C PRO A 248 -0.10 -21.04 29.60
N ALA A 249 -0.07 -22.23 30.20
CA ALA A 249 1.19 -22.89 30.55
C ALA A 249 1.98 -23.37 29.32
N LYS A 250 1.29 -23.56 28.19
CA LYS A 250 1.84 -23.99 26.89
C LYS A 250 1.07 -23.34 25.74
N GLU A 251 1.71 -23.26 24.59
CA GLU A 251 1.16 -22.71 23.35
C GLU A 251 0.73 -23.85 22.40
N ASP A 252 0.03 -24.85 22.93
CA ASP A 252 -0.37 -26.09 22.24
C ASP A 252 -1.87 -26.18 21.89
N GLY A 253 -2.60 -25.07 22.09
CA GLY A 253 -4.05 -25.01 21.90
C GLY A 253 -4.87 -25.75 22.97
N LYS A 254 -4.23 -26.34 23.99
CA LYS A 254 -4.91 -27.12 25.05
C LYS A 254 -4.75 -26.51 26.42
N ALA A 255 -3.57 -25.99 26.75
CA ALA A 255 -3.38 -25.29 28.01
C ALA A 255 -4.18 -23.98 28.01
N GLU A 256 -5.02 -23.81 29.03
CA GLU A 256 -5.87 -22.62 29.18
C GLU A 256 -5.23 -21.63 30.16
N GLY A 257 -5.20 -20.36 29.76
CA GLY A 257 -5.03 -19.21 30.63
C GLY A 257 -6.38 -18.58 30.97
N LEU A 258 -6.35 -17.47 31.71
CA LEU A 258 -7.53 -16.69 32.10
C LEU A 258 -7.30 -15.21 31.80
N ILE A 259 -8.29 -14.58 31.18
CA ILE A 259 -8.30 -13.14 30.89
C ILE A 259 -9.57 -12.49 31.45
N SER A 260 -9.44 -11.21 31.81
CA SER A 260 -10.58 -10.31 32.03
C SER A 260 -10.81 -9.48 30.77
N ILE A 261 -12.02 -9.55 30.23
CA ILE A 261 -12.46 -8.79 29.05
C ILE A 261 -13.17 -7.53 29.54
N MET A 262 -12.77 -6.40 28.98
CA MET A 262 -13.21 -5.07 29.38
C MET A 262 -13.94 -4.40 28.21
N LYS A 263 -15.07 -3.75 28.49
CA LYS A 263 -15.80 -2.90 27.54
C LYS A 263 -15.76 -1.46 28.03
N SER A 264 -15.23 -0.55 27.21
CA SER A 264 -15.13 0.89 27.57
C SER A 264 -14.50 1.12 28.95
N GLY A 265 -13.47 0.33 29.30
CA GLY A 265 -12.72 0.45 30.55
C GLY A 265 -13.33 -0.23 31.78
N LYS A 266 -14.49 -0.89 31.68
CA LYS A 266 -15.11 -1.67 32.76
C LYS A 266 -15.05 -3.17 32.47
N GLU A 267 -14.82 -3.98 33.52
CA GLU A 267 -14.84 -5.44 33.38
C GLU A 267 -16.23 -5.87 32.94
N PHE A 268 -16.28 -6.62 31.84
CA PHE A 268 -17.50 -7.17 31.27
C PHE A 268 -17.63 -8.63 31.67
N CYS A 269 -16.61 -9.46 31.40
CA CYS A 269 -16.59 -10.86 31.80
C CYS A 269 -15.16 -11.41 31.92
N GLN A 270 -15.05 -12.67 32.36
CA GLN A 270 -13.81 -13.43 32.31
C GLN A 270 -13.95 -14.56 31.29
N ALA A 271 -12.87 -14.81 30.55
CA ALA A 271 -12.80 -15.88 29.56
C ALA A 271 -11.52 -16.68 29.76
N LYS A 272 -11.61 -17.98 29.57
CA LYS A 272 -10.43 -18.82 29.37
C LYS A 272 -9.90 -18.59 27.97
N VAL A 273 -8.58 -18.61 27.82
CA VAL A 273 -7.92 -18.44 26.54
C VAL A 273 -6.94 -19.58 26.31
N ALA A 274 -7.04 -20.26 25.18
CA ALA A 274 -6.04 -21.21 24.71
C ALA A 274 -5.38 -20.65 23.46
N VAL A 275 -4.07 -20.89 23.32
CA VAL A 275 -3.28 -20.33 22.21
C VAL A 275 -2.47 -21.44 21.56
N GLU A 276 -2.46 -21.48 20.24
CA GLU A 276 -1.71 -22.45 19.44
C GLU A 276 -0.78 -21.71 18.48
N ASN A 277 0.51 -22.04 18.53
CA ASN A 277 1.49 -21.55 17.57
C ASN A 277 1.46 -22.43 16.31
N LYS A 278 1.04 -21.86 15.17
CA LYS A 278 0.97 -22.59 13.89
C LYS A 278 2.29 -22.53 13.12
N TYR A 279 2.83 -21.33 12.95
CA TYR A 279 4.02 -21.10 12.12
C TYR A 279 4.69 -19.76 12.46
N LEU A 280 6.02 -19.70 12.39
CA LEU A 280 6.81 -18.47 12.54
C LEU A 280 7.39 -18.03 11.19
N ASN A 281 7.00 -16.84 10.73
CA ASN A 281 7.64 -16.17 9.60
C ASN A 281 9.03 -15.67 10.02
N LYS A 282 10.07 -16.28 9.45
CA LYS A 282 11.47 -15.97 9.81
C LYS A 282 11.95 -14.60 9.31
N VAL A 283 11.27 -14.01 8.33
CA VAL A 283 11.62 -12.69 7.77
C VAL A 283 11.07 -11.59 8.68
N THR A 284 9.79 -11.66 9.02
CA THR A 284 9.11 -10.64 9.82
C THR A 284 9.23 -10.88 11.32
N GLY A 285 9.54 -12.12 11.75
CA GLY A 285 9.50 -12.52 13.15
C GLY A 285 8.07 -12.60 13.71
N VAL A 286 7.06 -12.60 12.85
CA VAL A 286 5.64 -12.69 13.21
C VAL A 286 5.22 -14.16 13.19
N THR A 287 4.45 -14.56 14.21
CA THR A 287 3.93 -15.92 14.33
C THR A 287 2.44 -15.92 13.97
N ALA A 288 2.03 -16.93 13.20
CA ALA A 288 0.63 -17.28 12.99
C ALA A 288 0.11 -18.04 14.22
N TRP A 289 -0.94 -17.52 14.83
CA TRP A 289 -1.58 -18.04 16.03
C TRP A 289 -3.01 -18.46 15.73
N THR A 290 -3.47 -19.50 16.41
CA THR A 290 -4.90 -19.71 16.64
C THR A 290 -5.21 -19.40 18.09
N ILE A 291 -6.13 -18.46 18.32
CA ILE A 291 -6.58 -18.04 19.65
C ILE A 291 -7.99 -18.58 19.86
N SER A 292 -8.20 -19.31 20.94
CA SER A 292 -9.51 -19.84 21.31
C SER A 292 -9.98 -19.24 22.63
N PHE A 293 -11.21 -18.72 22.64
CA PHE A 293 -11.85 -18.23 23.86
C PHE A 293 -12.93 -19.19 24.34
N THR A 294 -13.08 -19.32 25.65
CA THR A 294 -14.20 -20.04 26.27
C THR A 294 -14.72 -19.20 27.42
N HIS A 295 -16.01 -18.85 27.39
CA HIS A 295 -16.62 -18.07 28.46
C HIS A 295 -16.51 -18.83 29.78
N ALA A 296 -16.11 -18.17 30.87
CA ALA A 296 -15.82 -18.89 32.12
C ALA A 296 -17.05 -19.62 32.71
N SER A 297 -18.27 -19.21 32.34
CA SER A 297 -19.52 -19.83 32.77
C SER A 297 -20.04 -20.95 31.85
N ASP A 298 -19.55 -21.05 30.62
CA ASP A 298 -20.07 -21.98 29.61
C ASP A 298 -18.99 -22.98 29.18
N GLU A 299 -19.25 -24.27 29.36
CA GLU A 299 -18.34 -25.34 28.95
C GLU A 299 -18.28 -25.56 27.42
N GLY A 300 -19.14 -24.88 26.64
CA GLY A 300 -19.46 -25.29 25.26
C GLY A 300 -19.03 -24.35 24.12
N LYS A 301 -18.86 -23.04 24.33
CA LYS A 301 -18.54 -22.11 23.23
C LYS A 301 -17.03 -21.90 23.11
N ARG A 302 -16.46 -22.45 22.03
CA ARG A 302 -15.08 -22.18 21.59
C ARG A 302 -15.10 -21.51 20.23
N GLY A 303 -14.81 -20.21 20.20
CA GLY A 303 -14.49 -19.50 18.96
C GLY A 303 -12.99 -19.58 18.73
N GLY A 304 -12.56 -20.17 17.60
CA GLY A 304 -11.15 -20.18 17.17
C GLY A 304 -10.92 -19.07 16.15
N PHE A 305 -9.94 -18.21 16.41
CA PHE A 305 -9.60 -17.07 15.59
C PHE A 305 -8.13 -17.14 15.19
N ASP A 306 -7.86 -17.09 13.89
CA ASP A 306 -6.51 -17.08 13.36
C ASP A 306 -6.00 -15.65 13.23
N THR A 307 -4.76 -15.40 13.63
CA THR A 307 -4.15 -14.07 13.56
C THR A 307 -2.63 -14.15 13.52
N ASP A 308 -2.00 -13.12 12.99
CA ASP A 308 -0.55 -12.96 12.95
C ASP A 308 -0.09 -11.94 14.01
N ALA A 309 0.84 -12.34 14.89
CA ALA A 309 1.40 -11.46 15.90
C ALA A 309 2.79 -11.89 16.41
N LYS A 310 3.58 -10.95 16.93
CA LYS A 310 4.88 -11.24 17.57
C LYS A 310 4.76 -11.89 18.94
N THR A 311 3.69 -11.61 19.66
CA THR A 311 3.49 -12.08 21.03
C THR A 311 2.07 -12.62 21.19
N VAL A 312 1.90 -13.53 22.15
CA VAL A 312 0.59 -14.06 22.54
C VAL A 312 -0.35 -12.94 22.95
N GLU A 313 0.15 -11.96 23.72
CA GLU A 313 -0.66 -10.83 24.18
C GLU A 313 -1.18 -10.02 22.99
N LYS A 314 -0.33 -9.78 21.99
CA LYS A 314 -0.77 -9.07 20.79
C LYS A 314 -1.76 -9.91 19.98
N ALA A 315 -1.53 -11.21 19.85
CA ALA A 315 -2.47 -12.12 19.18
C ALA A 315 -3.86 -12.11 19.84
N ILE A 316 -3.94 -12.08 21.17
CA ILE A 316 -5.22 -11.96 21.89
C ILE A 316 -5.87 -10.61 21.59
N GLU A 317 -5.12 -9.52 21.66
CA GLU A 317 -5.62 -8.16 21.37
C GLU A 317 -6.20 -8.04 19.95
N ASN A 318 -5.54 -8.68 18.99
CA ASN A 318 -5.87 -8.68 17.58
C ASN A 318 -7.27 -9.26 17.29
N VAL A 319 -7.64 -10.37 17.95
CA VAL A 319 -8.90 -11.09 17.68
C VAL A 319 -10.00 -10.79 18.68
N LEU A 320 -9.68 -10.09 19.77
CA LEU A 320 -10.62 -9.85 20.87
C LEU A 320 -11.87 -9.12 20.40
N GLU A 321 -11.71 -8.11 19.55
CA GLU A 321 -12.84 -7.30 19.12
C GLU A 321 -13.79 -8.10 18.23
N GLU A 322 -13.27 -8.92 17.32
CA GLU A 322 -14.08 -9.85 16.53
C GLU A 322 -14.79 -10.88 17.41
N TYR A 323 -14.09 -11.46 18.40
CA TYR A 323 -14.71 -12.35 19.38
C TYR A 323 -15.83 -11.65 20.16
N ALA A 324 -15.59 -10.44 20.65
CA ALA A 324 -16.55 -9.71 21.46
C ALA A 324 -17.77 -9.27 20.64
N GLU A 325 -17.57 -8.81 19.40
CA GLU A 325 -18.66 -8.45 18.49
C GLU A 325 -19.51 -9.66 18.08
N ARG A 326 -18.90 -10.83 17.87
CA ARG A 326 -19.64 -12.05 17.47
C ARG A 326 -20.32 -12.76 18.63
N GLU A 327 -19.63 -12.92 19.75
CA GLU A 327 -20.04 -13.85 20.80
C GLU A 327 -20.56 -13.14 22.06
N LEU A 328 -20.16 -11.88 22.31
CA LEU A 328 -20.54 -11.15 23.52
C LEU A 328 -21.56 -10.03 23.27
N ALA A 329 -21.63 -9.47 22.06
CA ALA A 329 -22.56 -8.37 21.76
C ALA A 329 -24.02 -8.83 21.57
N ALA A 330 -24.27 -10.14 21.55
CA ALA A 330 -25.61 -10.74 21.50
C ALA A 330 -26.24 -10.95 22.90
N GLU A 331 -25.51 -10.69 23.98
CA GLU A 331 -25.95 -10.76 25.39
C GLU A 331 -26.28 -9.37 25.95
#